data_AF-A0A929YKZ3-F1
#
_entry.id   AF-A0A929YKZ3-F1
#
_cell.length_a   1.000
_cell.length_b   1.000
_cell.length_c   1.000
_cell.angle_alpha   90.00
_cell.angle_beta   90.00
_cell.angle_gamma   90.00
#
_symmetry.space_group_name_H-M   'P 1'
#
loop_
_entity.id
_entity.type
_entity.pdbx_description
1 polymer ?
#
loop_
_entity_poly.entity_id
_entity_poly.type
_entity_poly.pdbx_seq_one_letter_code
_entity_poly.pdbx_strand_id
1 'polypeptide(L)'
;MSKIKTFFKRPAQAWRRVFGFLPVISFGGAAFIFSVFAIAPNFMNFTHAEEKPALKPSDIKLSISLDKTFHKFNDIYLTSDGVEHEDQNNIAFEPLVETNNPAGYKVYFSDVDEDTSMRSIDATVTDTIRSATPSDFENGEPKNTSDNYWYCGILGVPDTISGGIQKSFSTNNDLSIPARSQQKLIDEVKYVKTNERSSNGVFCNISVNKQLAPSTYVAKMIFTTIANTNNLKPVTLKDGYSTFRKIPNNRAFSHFSYAKPTPRDLSDEVKNDESITSNIKPDYEFASMPGPACPPTREVGSDMYNLTANNTDDEEPVLFWISTNCIDNGLSLRWWSPSGTLKLGENCSNFFSTANAPRFDNLDLSGVDLSKCKNMESMFERNDEGFKRINFGDNQFSPELNNTKKMFKGNNKLEEIKTNHDLDLTYVSESSEMFEGDTSLVGSYYNNGCVFTEYNTVKTDGSMAKTIIGYFHRTYGDNNECIVDPGQPST
;
A
#
# COMPACT_ATOMS: atom_id res chain seq x y z
N MET A 1 -27.37 34.22 52.76
CA MET A 1 -27.65 35.51 52.08
C MET A 1 -27.17 35.32 50.64
N SER A 2 -27.80 35.63 49.52
CA SER A 2 -28.99 36.40 49.07
C SER A 2 -28.94 36.26 47.52
N LYS A 3 -29.99 36.21 46.69
CA LYS A 3 -31.45 36.03 46.84
C LYS A 3 -31.96 35.42 45.52
N ILE A 4 -33.05 34.66 45.59
CA ILE A 4 -33.72 34.02 44.44
C ILE A 4 -34.54 35.04 43.63
N LYS A 5 -34.63 34.86 42.31
CA LYS A 5 -35.89 35.08 41.57
C LYS A 5 -36.02 34.17 40.34
N THR A 6 -37.18 33.55 40.23
CA THR A 6 -37.60 32.55 39.24
C THR A 6 -38.25 33.19 38.01
N PHE A 7 -38.29 32.50 36.86
CA PHE A 7 -39.56 32.24 36.15
C PHE A 7 -39.48 31.09 35.13
N PHE A 8 -40.52 30.23 35.12
CA PHE A 8 -40.77 29.20 34.12
C PHE A 8 -41.61 29.77 32.96
N LYS A 9 -41.42 29.29 31.72
CA LYS A 9 -42.47 28.66 30.88
C LYS A 9 -42.00 28.38 29.43
N ARG A 10 -42.26 27.14 28.96
CA ARG A 10 -42.37 26.80 27.53
C ARG A 10 -43.73 27.29 27.00
N PRO A 11 -43.86 27.52 25.68
CA PRO A 11 -45.12 27.27 24.98
C PRO A 11 -44.91 26.19 23.90
N ALA A 12 -45.45 24.99 24.15
CA ALA A 12 -45.60 23.97 23.12
C ALA A 12 -46.88 24.27 22.30
N GLN A 13 -46.76 24.96 21.17
CA GLN A 13 -47.93 25.32 20.35
C GLN A 13 -47.61 25.60 18.87
N ALA A 14 -46.97 24.66 18.17
CA ALA A 14 -46.68 24.78 16.72
C ALA A 14 -46.94 23.51 15.88
N TRP A 15 -47.48 22.44 16.45
CA TRP A 15 -47.76 21.17 15.75
C TRP A 15 -49.21 20.68 15.94
N ARG A 16 -50.17 21.57 15.63
CA ARG A 16 -51.61 21.25 15.52
C ARG A 16 -52.21 21.92 14.29
N ARG A 17 -51.84 21.44 13.09
CA ARG A 17 -52.47 21.89 11.82
C ARG A 17 -52.27 20.97 10.60
N VAL A 18 -52.34 19.64 10.79
CA VAL A 18 -52.40 18.68 9.65
C VAL A 18 -53.46 17.58 9.83
N PHE A 19 -53.79 17.15 11.06
CA PHE A 19 -54.86 16.17 11.26
C PHE A 19 -56.25 16.79 11.24
N GLY A 20 -56.92 16.68 10.09
CA GLY A 20 -58.35 16.91 9.91
C GLY A 20 -58.89 16.04 8.75
N PHE A 21 -59.97 15.32 9.03
CA PHE A 21 -60.74 14.42 8.13
C PHE A 21 -60.26 12.96 7.95
N LEU A 22 -60.87 12.10 8.77
CA LEU A 22 -61.18 10.67 8.59
C LEU A 22 -62.26 10.48 7.47
N PRO A 23 -62.50 9.28 6.87
CA PRO A 23 -62.78 7.97 7.49
C PRO A 23 -61.95 6.77 6.95
N VAL A 24 -61.62 5.71 7.70
CA VAL A 24 -62.46 4.65 8.31
C VAL A 24 -63.27 3.82 7.30
N ILE A 25 -62.60 2.83 6.69
CA ILE A 25 -63.14 1.54 6.19
C ILE A 25 -62.00 0.52 6.46
N SER A 26 -62.05 -0.31 7.50
CA SER A 26 -62.82 -1.56 7.68
C SER A 26 -62.20 -2.79 6.97
N PHE A 27 -61.59 -3.66 7.79
CA PHE A 27 -61.39 -5.11 7.67
C PHE A 27 -60.77 -5.75 6.40
N GLY A 28 -59.63 -6.42 6.64
CA GLY A 28 -59.44 -7.82 6.26
C GLY A 28 -58.65 -8.13 4.97
N GLY A 29 -57.64 -9.00 5.10
CA GLY A 29 -56.95 -9.61 3.95
C GLY A 29 -55.44 -9.68 4.13
N ALA A 30 -54.88 -10.89 4.09
CA ALA A 30 -53.43 -11.12 4.13
C ALA A 30 -52.83 -11.04 2.72
N ALA A 31 -51.63 -10.46 2.60
CA ALA A 31 -50.63 -10.85 1.59
C ALA A 31 -49.24 -10.27 1.92
N PHE A 32 -48.21 -11.08 1.70
CA PHE A 32 -46.81 -10.64 1.56
C PHE A 32 -46.64 -9.70 0.36
N ILE A 33 -45.65 -8.80 0.40
CA ILE A 33 -44.52 -8.73 -0.56
C ILE A 33 -43.59 -7.56 -0.18
N PHE A 34 -42.27 -7.79 -0.23
CA PHE A 34 -41.22 -6.76 -0.13
C PHE A 34 -41.21 -5.84 -1.36
N SER A 35 -40.93 -4.55 -1.19
CA SER A 35 -39.76 -3.87 -1.83
C SER A 35 -39.79 -2.33 -1.71
N VAL A 36 -38.60 -1.73 -1.88
CA VAL A 36 -38.29 -0.30 -2.11
C VAL A 36 -38.54 0.69 -0.96
N PHE A 37 -37.52 0.87 -0.12
CA PHE A 37 -37.13 2.19 0.37
C PHE A 37 -35.70 2.51 -0.08
N ALA A 38 -35.56 3.15 -1.23
CA ALA A 38 -34.30 3.75 -1.65
C ALA A 38 -34.15 5.12 -0.96
N ILE A 39 -33.44 5.17 0.17
CA ILE A 39 -32.99 6.43 0.75
C ILE A 39 -31.70 6.83 0.03
N ALA A 40 -31.83 7.63 -1.03
CA ALA A 40 -30.69 8.32 -1.63
C ALA A 40 -30.34 9.56 -0.76
N PRO A 41 -29.11 9.69 -0.24
CA PRO A 41 -28.63 10.97 0.26
C PRO A 41 -28.30 11.87 -0.94
N ASN A 42 -28.77 13.12 -0.90
CA ASN A 42 -28.46 14.09 -1.94
C ASN A 42 -26.95 14.44 -1.94
N PHE A 43 -26.25 14.18 -3.05
CA PHE A 43 -24.96 14.80 -3.30
C PHE A 43 -25.17 16.26 -3.71
N MET A 44 -24.57 17.19 -2.95
CA MET A 44 -24.50 18.59 -3.34
C MET A 44 -23.42 18.76 -4.41
N ASN A 45 -23.80 19.28 -5.58
CA ASN A 45 -22.84 19.64 -6.62
C ASN A 45 -22.01 20.85 -6.16
N PHE A 46 -20.71 20.64 -5.95
CA PHE A 46 -19.72 21.70 -5.92
C PHE A 46 -18.91 21.66 -7.22
N THR A 47 -19.03 22.71 -8.03
CA THR A 47 -18.13 22.97 -9.15
C THR A 47 -16.79 23.48 -8.63
N HIS A 48 -15.80 22.59 -8.54
CA HIS A 48 -14.39 22.94 -8.39
C HIS A 48 -13.56 22.15 -9.41
N ALA A 49 -12.41 22.72 -9.80
CA ALA A 49 -11.56 22.17 -10.85
C ALA A 49 -11.04 20.76 -10.51
N GLU A 50 -10.87 19.93 -11.55
CA GLU A 50 -10.36 18.56 -11.43
C GLU A 50 -8.87 18.54 -11.06
N GLU A 51 -8.55 18.59 -9.77
CA GLU A 51 -7.50 17.71 -9.27
C GLU A 51 -8.09 16.29 -9.24
N LYS A 52 -7.42 15.30 -9.85
CA LYS A 52 -7.78 13.88 -9.67
C LYS A 52 -7.74 13.55 -8.16
N PRO A 53 -8.88 13.27 -7.51
CA PRO A 53 -8.88 12.88 -6.11
C PRO A 53 -8.44 11.42 -5.98
N ALA A 54 -8.24 10.96 -4.75
CA ALA A 54 -8.13 9.54 -4.44
C ALA A 54 -9.28 8.73 -5.05
N LEU A 55 -9.04 7.43 -5.29
CA LEU A 55 -10.00 6.48 -5.87
C LEU A 55 -11.39 6.66 -5.27
N LYS A 56 -12.40 6.84 -6.14
CA LYS A 56 -13.79 6.91 -5.68
C LYS A 56 -14.17 5.55 -5.10
N PRO A 57 -15.08 5.46 -4.11
CA PRO A 57 -15.50 4.17 -3.56
C PRO A 57 -16.05 3.17 -4.59
N SER A 58 -16.54 3.64 -5.75
CA SER A 58 -16.94 2.83 -6.91
C SER A 58 -15.78 2.15 -7.64
N ASP A 59 -14.57 2.70 -7.50
CA ASP A 59 -13.38 2.34 -8.29
C ASP A 59 -12.44 1.43 -7.47
N ILE A 60 -12.77 1.22 -6.19
CA ILE A 60 -12.08 0.28 -5.30
C ILE A 60 -12.53 -1.14 -5.62
N LYS A 61 -11.63 -1.92 -6.23
CA LYS A 61 -11.74 -3.38 -6.23
C LYS A 61 -11.37 -3.87 -4.84
N LEU A 62 -12.26 -4.61 -4.19
CA LEU A 62 -11.97 -5.38 -2.99
C LEU A 62 -12.60 -6.77 -3.15
N SER A 63 -11.82 -7.83 -3.00
CA SER A 63 -12.30 -9.20 -3.04
C SER A 63 -11.52 -10.07 -2.06
N ILE A 64 -12.22 -10.98 -1.39
CA ILE A 64 -11.66 -12.02 -0.52
C ILE A 64 -12.01 -13.38 -1.09
N SER A 65 -11.08 -14.33 -1.00
CA SER A 65 -11.27 -15.74 -1.34
C SER A 65 -10.64 -16.62 -0.26
N LEU A 66 -11.04 -17.89 -0.21
CA LEU A 66 -10.50 -18.92 0.69
C LEU A 66 -10.07 -20.12 -0.15
N ASP A 67 -9.02 -20.81 0.26
CA ASP A 67 -8.52 -22.03 -0.40
C ASP A 67 -9.57 -23.16 -0.42
N LYS A 68 -10.28 -23.32 0.70
CA LYS A 68 -11.33 -24.31 0.92
C LYS A 68 -12.42 -23.76 1.84
N THR A 69 -13.65 -24.15 1.56
CA THR A 69 -14.85 -23.82 2.37
C THR A 69 -15.25 -24.93 3.34
N PHE A 70 -14.55 -26.07 3.33
CA PHE A 70 -14.79 -27.18 4.24
C PHE A 70 -13.45 -27.75 4.72
N HIS A 71 -13.30 -27.81 6.03
CA HIS A 71 -12.15 -28.37 6.73
C HIS A 71 -12.66 -29.31 7.82
N LYS A 72 -11.87 -30.33 8.15
CA LYS A 72 -12.22 -31.39 9.11
C LYS A 72 -11.00 -31.70 9.97
N PHE A 73 -11.19 -31.76 11.29
CA PHE A 73 -10.20 -32.30 12.22
C PHE A 73 -10.09 -33.82 12.05
N ASN A 74 -8.97 -34.43 12.46
CA ASN A 74 -8.85 -35.89 12.43
C ASN A 74 -9.97 -36.58 13.23
N ASP A 75 -10.32 -37.79 12.81
CA ASP A 75 -11.31 -38.60 13.51
C ASP A 75 -10.80 -38.95 14.91
N ILE A 76 -11.58 -38.59 15.93
CA ILE A 76 -11.23 -38.83 17.33
C ILE A 76 -11.80 -40.19 17.74
N TYR A 77 -10.92 -41.15 17.98
CA TYR A 77 -11.29 -42.47 18.48
C TYR A 77 -11.24 -42.50 20.00
N LEU A 78 -12.32 -43.02 20.61
CA LEU A 78 -12.43 -43.18 22.06
C LEU A 78 -12.10 -44.65 22.37
N THR A 79 -10.99 -44.90 23.06
CA THR A 79 -10.63 -46.26 23.51
C THR A 79 -11.16 -46.50 24.93
N SER A 80 -11.12 -47.76 25.41
CA SER A 80 -11.60 -48.09 26.76
C SER A 80 -10.74 -47.51 27.88
N ASP A 81 -9.50 -47.16 27.57
CA ASP A 81 -8.43 -46.90 28.53
C ASP A 81 -8.05 -45.40 28.57
N GLY A 82 -8.66 -44.59 27.69
CA GLY A 82 -8.40 -43.16 27.53
C GLY A 82 -8.89 -42.66 26.17
N VAL A 83 -8.35 -41.53 25.71
CA VAL A 83 -8.52 -41.10 24.32
C VAL A 83 -7.18 -41.26 23.61
N GLU A 84 -7.04 -42.31 22.81
CA GLU A 84 -5.92 -42.43 21.88
C GLU A 84 -6.17 -41.48 20.70
N HIS A 85 -5.48 -40.36 20.71
CA HIS A 85 -5.47 -39.41 19.61
C HIS A 85 -4.35 -39.75 18.64
N GLU A 86 -4.67 -39.92 17.34
CA GLU A 86 -3.70 -39.58 16.30
C GLU A 86 -3.37 -38.09 16.41
N ASP A 87 -2.14 -37.69 16.05
CA ASP A 87 -1.75 -36.28 15.96
C ASP A 87 -2.80 -35.52 15.13
N GLN A 88 -3.48 -34.54 15.73
CA GLN A 88 -4.59 -33.89 15.05
C GLN A 88 -4.09 -33.08 13.85
N ASN A 89 -4.67 -33.34 12.67
CA ASN A 89 -4.50 -32.46 11.53
C ASN A 89 -5.08 -31.08 11.87
N ASN A 90 -4.16 -30.13 12.01
CA ASN A 90 -4.46 -28.73 12.23
C ASN A 90 -5.30 -28.16 11.09
N ILE A 91 -6.27 -27.32 11.41
CA ILE A 91 -7.04 -26.58 10.40
C ILE A 91 -6.45 -25.18 10.26
N ALA A 92 -6.03 -24.84 9.04
CA ALA A 92 -5.64 -23.49 8.66
C ALA A 92 -6.64 -22.93 7.64
N PHE A 93 -7.02 -21.66 7.82
CA PHE A 93 -7.78 -20.89 6.86
C PHE A 93 -6.91 -19.74 6.38
N GLU A 94 -6.63 -19.70 5.08
CA GLU A 94 -5.77 -18.70 4.46
C GLU A 94 -6.61 -17.83 3.51
N PRO A 95 -7.17 -16.71 4.00
CA PRO A 95 -7.88 -15.77 3.15
C PRO A 95 -6.88 -15.10 2.21
N LEU A 96 -7.23 -15.00 0.93
CA LEU A 96 -6.51 -14.16 -0.03
C LEU A 96 -7.36 -12.93 -0.33
N VAL A 97 -6.88 -11.76 0.10
CA VAL A 97 -7.48 -10.46 -0.22
C VAL A 97 -6.75 -9.81 -1.38
N GLU A 98 -7.50 -9.47 -2.43
CA GLU A 98 -7.06 -8.58 -3.49
C GLU A 98 -7.69 -7.20 -3.33
N THR A 99 -6.89 -6.14 -3.41
CA THR A 99 -7.39 -4.76 -3.46
C THR A 99 -6.51 -3.87 -4.33
N ASN A 100 -7.10 -2.85 -4.94
CA ASN A 100 -6.38 -1.72 -5.54
C ASN A 100 -6.36 -0.48 -4.63
N ASN A 101 -6.93 -0.56 -3.42
CA ASN A 101 -6.97 0.55 -2.47
C ASN A 101 -5.57 0.81 -1.87
N PRO A 102 -4.94 1.98 -2.12
CA PRO A 102 -3.61 2.28 -1.59
C PRO A 102 -3.59 2.46 -0.06
N ALA A 103 -4.73 2.75 0.57
CA ALA A 103 -4.86 2.80 2.03
C ALA A 103 -4.98 1.40 2.68
N GLY A 104 -5.06 0.34 1.88
CA GLY A 104 -5.12 -1.05 2.35
C GLY A 104 -6.52 -1.52 2.78
N TYR A 105 -6.56 -2.52 3.67
CA TYR A 105 -7.75 -3.26 4.06
C TYR A 105 -7.66 -3.82 5.49
N LYS A 106 -8.78 -4.31 6.00
CA LYS A 106 -8.89 -5.11 7.23
C LYS A 106 -9.58 -6.44 6.94
N VAL A 107 -9.27 -7.48 7.69
CA VAL A 107 -9.98 -8.77 7.69
C VAL A 107 -10.40 -9.10 9.10
N TYR A 108 -11.69 -9.36 9.25
CA TYR A 108 -12.33 -9.80 10.48
C TYR A 108 -12.77 -11.25 10.37
N PHE A 109 -12.72 -11.95 11.49
CA PHE A 109 -13.12 -13.33 11.66
C PHE A 109 -14.16 -13.44 12.78
N SER A 110 -15.17 -14.29 12.58
CA SER A 110 -16.10 -14.71 13.63
C SER A 110 -16.78 -16.02 13.26
N ASP A 111 -17.52 -16.60 14.20
CA ASP A 111 -18.61 -17.52 13.87
C ASP A 111 -19.73 -16.78 13.10
N VAL A 112 -20.60 -17.54 12.42
CA VAL A 112 -21.81 -17.03 11.76
C VAL A 112 -22.95 -16.77 12.76
N ASP A 113 -22.88 -17.42 13.92
CA ASP A 113 -23.85 -17.32 15.02
C ASP A 113 -23.26 -16.58 16.24
N GLU A 114 -24.09 -16.33 17.26
CA GLU A 114 -23.64 -15.74 18.54
C GLU A 114 -23.24 -16.82 19.56
N ASP A 115 -23.73 -18.05 19.41
CA ASP A 115 -23.28 -19.23 20.16
C ASP A 115 -22.16 -19.91 19.37
N THR A 116 -20.92 -19.75 19.83
CA THR A 116 -19.71 -20.21 19.16
C THR A 116 -19.34 -21.66 19.53
N SER A 117 -20.31 -22.47 19.94
CA SER A 117 -20.12 -23.89 20.27
C SER A 117 -20.33 -24.78 19.03
N MET A 118 -19.42 -25.75 18.79
CA MET A 118 -19.70 -26.79 17.79
C MET A 118 -20.82 -27.70 18.28
N ARG A 119 -21.75 -28.03 17.38
CA ARG A 119 -22.94 -28.84 17.66
C ARG A 119 -23.00 -30.06 16.74
N SER A 120 -23.50 -31.17 17.27
CA SER A 120 -23.77 -32.38 16.50
C SER A 120 -24.75 -32.10 15.35
N ILE A 121 -24.51 -32.70 14.17
CA ILE A 121 -25.49 -32.74 13.08
C ILE A 121 -26.68 -33.67 13.38
N ASP A 122 -26.50 -34.65 14.28
CA ASP A 122 -27.58 -35.45 14.85
C ASP A 122 -28.23 -34.66 16.00
N ALA A 123 -29.49 -34.26 15.81
CA ALA A 123 -30.26 -33.49 16.77
C ALA A 123 -30.65 -34.26 18.05
N THR A 124 -30.41 -35.58 18.11
CA THR A 124 -30.60 -36.38 19.34
C THR A 124 -29.39 -36.29 20.28
N VAL A 125 -28.22 -35.89 19.77
CA VAL A 125 -27.00 -35.69 20.55
C VAL A 125 -26.96 -34.26 21.08
N THR A 126 -27.02 -34.13 22.40
CA THR A 126 -26.99 -32.82 23.10
C THR A 126 -25.59 -32.33 23.44
N ASP A 127 -24.57 -33.15 23.21
CA ASP A 127 -23.17 -32.79 23.48
C ASP A 127 -22.72 -31.61 22.62
N THR A 128 -21.82 -30.79 23.18
CA THR A 128 -21.22 -29.64 22.51
C THR A 128 -19.73 -29.56 22.81
N ILE A 129 -18.99 -28.99 21.86
CA ILE A 129 -17.61 -28.54 22.07
C ILE A 129 -17.71 -27.03 22.15
N ARG A 130 -17.53 -26.46 23.34
CA ARG A 130 -17.69 -25.02 23.56
C ARG A 130 -16.53 -24.24 22.96
N SER A 131 -16.72 -22.96 22.66
CA SER A 131 -15.58 -22.05 22.45
C SER A 131 -14.67 -22.02 23.68
N ALA A 132 -13.38 -21.89 23.44
CA ALA A 132 -12.38 -21.73 24.49
C ALA A 132 -12.49 -20.37 25.21
N THR A 133 -11.91 -20.32 26.40
CA THR A 133 -11.85 -19.16 27.29
C THR A 133 -10.41 -18.92 27.73
N PRO A 134 -10.02 -17.71 28.15
CA PRO A 134 -8.63 -17.44 28.57
C PRO A 134 -8.12 -18.29 29.76
N SER A 135 -9.02 -18.89 30.55
CA SER A 135 -8.69 -19.83 31.62
C SER A 135 -8.30 -21.24 31.13
N ASP A 136 -8.64 -21.60 29.89
CA ASP A 136 -8.30 -22.89 29.28
C ASP A 136 -6.82 -22.96 28.85
N PHE A 137 -6.03 -21.88 29.03
CA PHE A 137 -4.65 -21.77 28.55
C PHE A 137 -3.62 -21.45 29.65
N GLU A 138 -2.36 -21.84 29.44
CA GLU A 138 -1.18 -21.25 30.09
C GLU A 138 -0.20 -20.74 29.04
N ASN A 139 0.13 -19.45 29.06
CA ASN A 139 1.07 -18.85 28.10
C ASN A 139 0.72 -19.20 26.64
N GLY A 140 -0.58 -19.22 26.31
CA GLY A 140 -1.15 -19.63 25.03
C GLY A 140 -1.12 -21.14 24.73
N GLU A 141 -0.75 -22.02 25.67
CA GLU A 141 -0.84 -23.48 25.51
C GLU A 141 -2.16 -24.02 26.09
N PRO A 142 -2.88 -24.92 25.39
CA PRO A 142 -4.12 -25.51 25.89
C PRO A 142 -3.88 -26.38 27.15
N LYS A 143 -4.80 -26.31 28.10
CA LYS A 143 -4.83 -27.13 29.32
C LYS A 143 -5.82 -28.26 29.22
N ASN A 144 -5.57 -29.34 29.96
CA ASN A 144 -6.61 -30.32 30.24
C ASN A 144 -7.64 -29.70 31.22
N THR A 145 -8.91 -29.68 30.84
CA THR A 145 -10.01 -29.13 31.65
C THR A 145 -11.14 -30.16 31.84
N SER A 146 -12.27 -29.76 32.43
CA SER A 146 -13.46 -30.62 32.54
C SER A 146 -14.26 -30.76 31.25
N ASP A 147 -13.98 -29.95 30.23
CA ASP A 147 -14.81 -29.81 29.04
C ASP A 147 -14.01 -29.89 27.75
N ASN A 148 -14.70 -30.23 26.67
CA ASN A 148 -14.14 -30.15 25.33
C ASN A 148 -14.29 -28.72 24.82
N TYR A 149 -13.22 -28.18 24.28
CA TYR A 149 -13.21 -26.82 23.74
C TYR A 149 -12.43 -26.73 22.44
N TRP A 150 -12.88 -25.83 21.56
CA TRP A 150 -12.18 -25.49 20.33
C TRP A 150 -11.75 -24.03 20.36
N TYR A 151 -10.64 -23.75 19.70
CA TYR A 151 -9.97 -22.45 19.75
C TYR A 151 -9.35 -22.10 18.40
N CYS A 152 -9.20 -20.81 18.15
CA CYS A 152 -8.57 -20.30 16.94
C CYS A 152 -7.66 -19.10 17.22
N GLY A 153 -6.43 -19.16 16.72
CA GLY A 153 -5.42 -18.10 16.79
C GLY A 153 -5.11 -17.49 15.43
N ILE A 154 -4.49 -16.31 15.43
CA ILE A 154 -4.06 -15.63 14.20
C ILE A 154 -2.87 -16.39 13.60
N LEU A 155 -2.95 -16.75 12.32
CA LEU A 155 -1.90 -17.44 11.59
C LEU A 155 -1.11 -16.45 10.72
N GLY A 156 0.16 -16.22 11.06
CA GLY A 156 1.09 -15.48 10.22
C GLY A 156 1.55 -16.33 9.04
N VAL A 157 1.31 -15.86 7.82
CA VAL A 157 1.70 -16.55 6.58
C VAL A 157 2.84 -15.78 5.91
N PRO A 158 4.10 -16.28 5.97
CA PRO A 158 5.28 -15.61 5.42
C PRO A 158 5.40 -15.83 3.90
N ASP A 159 6.20 -14.98 3.23
CA ASP A 159 6.42 -15.04 1.77
C ASP A 159 7.03 -16.38 1.28
N THR A 160 7.71 -17.11 2.17
CA THR A 160 8.31 -18.43 1.89
C THR A 160 8.03 -19.40 3.02
N ILE A 161 7.14 -20.36 2.76
CA ILE A 161 6.85 -21.51 3.63
C ILE A 161 7.88 -22.61 3.35
N SER A 162 8.52 -23.14 4.39
CA SER A 162 9.51 -24.23 4.30
C SER A 162 9.23 -25.42 5.22
N GLY A 163 8.16 -25.36 6.01
CA GLY A 163 7.77 -26.40 6.95
C GLY A 163 6.33 -26.24 7.42
N GLY A 164 5.96 -26.97 8.47
CA GLY A 164 4.63 -26.92 9.06
C GLY A 164 4.35 -25.64 9.85
N ILE A 165 3.15 -25.58 10.43
CA ILE A 165 2.74 -24.51 11.35
C ILE A 165 3.36 -24.77 12.72
N GLN A 166 3.98 -23.74 13.30
CA GLN A 166 4.48 -23.70 14.66
C GLN A 166 3.75 -22.60 15.44
N LYS A 167 3.73 -22.71 16.76
CA LYS A 167 3.30 -21.60 17.61
C LYS A 167 4.37 -20.51 17.63
N SER A 168 3.97 -19.25 17.57
CA SER A 168 4.89 -18.11 17.69
C SER A 168 5.32 -17.91 19.15
N PHE A 169 6.13 -16.89 19.44
CA PHE A 169 6.42 -16.46 20.80
C PHE A 169 5.21 -15.76 21.50
N SER A 170 3.99 -15.86 20.95
CA SER A 170 2.76 -15.36 21.55
C SER A 170 2.41 -16.11 22.84
N THR A 171 2.21 -15.37 23.93
CA THR A 171 1.64 -15.85 25.19
C THR A 171 0.14 -15.53 25.31
N ASN A 172 -0.51 -15.23 24.19
CA ASN A 172 -1.92 -14.89 24.13
C ASN A 172 -2.81 -16.07 24.55
N ASN A 173 -3.59 -15.87 25.62
CA ASN A 173 -4.60 -16.82 26.06
C ASN A 173 -5.98 -16.57 25.41
N ASP A 174 -6.21 -15.44 24.73
CA ASP A 174 -7.48 -15.15 24.07
C ASP A 174 -7.52 -15.71 22.63
N LEU A 175 -7.61 -17.04 22.60
CA LEU A 175 -7.85 -17.86 21.41
C LEU A 175 -9.33 -18.29 21.31
N SER A 176 -10.21 -17.57 22.01
CA SER A 176 -11.66 -17.80 21.96
C SER A 176 -12.20 -17.57 20.55
N ILE A 177 -13.24 -18.34 20.20
CA ILE A 177 -13.96 -18.16 18.94
C ILE A 177 -14.83 -16.90 19.07
N PRO A 178 -14.63 -15.88 18.23
CA PRO A 178 -15.37 -14.62 18.32
C PRO A 178 -16.80 -14.81 17.82
N ALA A 179 -17.77 -14.34 18.61
CA ALA A 179 -19.17 -14.30 18.22
C ALA A 179 -19.40 -13.30 17.06
N ARG A 180 -20.45 -13.49 16.26
CA ARG A 180 -20.76 -12.61 15.13
C ARG A 180 -20.86 -11.12 15.50
N SER A 181 -21.38 -10.79 16.70
CA SER A 181 -21.45 -9.42 17.21
C SER A 181 -20.11 -8.83 17.69
N GLN A 182 -19.07 -9.66 17.85
CA GLN A 182 -17.77 -9.31 18.41
C GLN A 182 -16.62 -9.90 17.56
N GLN A 183 -16.57 -9.55 16.28
CA GLN A 183 -15.59 -10.07 15.33
C GLN A 183 -14.16 -9.69 15.70
N LYS A 184 -13.23 -10.65 15.61
CA LYS A 184 -11.79 -10.45 15.87
C LYS A 184 -11.10 -9.95 14.60
N LEU A 185 -10.34 -8.87 14.70
CA LEU A 185 -9.46 -8.41 13.63
C LEU A 185 -8.26 -9.38 13.53
N ILE A 186 -8.07 -10.00 12.37
CA ILE A 186 -7.02 -11.01 12.14
C ILE A 186 -5.94 -10.55 11.15
N ASP A 187 -6.31 -9.69 10.20
CA ASP A 187 -5.38 -9.05 9.27
C ASP A 187 -5.72 -7.57 9.13
N GLU A 188 -4.69 -6.77 8.96
CA GLU A 188 -4.77 -5.35 8.63
C GLU A 188 -3.58 -5.03 7.77
N VAL A 189 -3.84 -4.45 6.61
CA VAL A 189 -2.84 -3.82 5.76
C VAL A 189 -3.18 -2.34 5.74
N LYS A 190 -2.24 -1.49 6.13
CA LYS A 190 -2.38 -0.04 6.03
C LYS A 190 -1.75 0.40 4.71
N TYR A 191 -0.78 1.32 4.73
CA TYR A 191 -0.08 1.75 3.53
C TYR A 191 0.94 0.72 3.04
N VAL A 192 1.75 0.14 3.94
CA VAL A 192 2.73 -0.88 3.55
C VAL A 192 2.27 -2.27 3.99
N LYS A 193 2.34 -3.22 3.04
CA LYS A 193 2.15 -4.64 3.33
C LYS A 193 3.49 -5.27 3.72
N THR A 194 3.54 -5.88 4.91
CA THR A 194 4.76 -6.46 5.50
C THR A 194 5.03 -7.92 5.14
N ASN A 195 4.18 -8.53 4.29
CA ASN A 195 4.37 -9.81 3.61
C ASN A 195 3.63 -9.70 2.26
N GLU A 196 4.28 -9.90 1.12
CA GLU A 196 3.64 -9.63 -0.17
C GLU A 196 2.52 -10.64 -0.50
N ARG A 197 2.72 -11.92 -0.19
CA ARG A 197 1.96 -13.02 -0.84
C ARG A 197 0.60 -13.37 -0.23
N SER A 198 0.39 -13.10 1.05
CA SER A 198 -0.75 -13.64 1.81
C SER A 198 -1.32 -12.61 2.78
N SER A 199 -2.59 -12.74 3.12
CA SER A 199 -3.18 -12.11 4.30
C SER A 199 -2.85 -12.98 5.53
N ASN A 200 -2.91 -12.43 6.74
CA ASN A 200 -2.95 -13.30 7.93
C ASN A 200 -4.18 -14.21 7.86
N GLY A 201 -3.98 -15.47 8.24
CA GLY A 201 -5.00 -16.50 8.32
C GLY A 201 -5.48 -16.76 9.74
N VAL A 202 -6.17 -17.88 9.89
CA VAL A 202 -6.62 -18.40 11.19
C VAL A 202 -6.23 -19.87 11.30
N PHE A 203 -5.57 -20.21 12.41
CA PHE A 203 -5.28 -21.58 12.81
C PHE A 203 -6.29 -22.01 13.87
N CYS A 204 -6.96 -23.14 13.67
CA CYS A 204 -7.96 -23.68 14.58
C CYS A 204 -7.61 -25.11 15.02
N ASN A 205 -7.92 -25.44 16.28
CA ASN A 205 -7.65 -26.75 16.90
C ASN A 205 -8.68 -27.05 18.03
N ILE A 206 -8.75 -28.30 18.51
CA ILE A 206 -9.71 -28.78 19.49
C ILE A 206 -9.03 -29.60 20.60
N SER A 207 -9.28 -29.19 21.85
CA SER A 207 -8.92 -29.95 23.05
C SER A 207 -10.10 -30.85 23.47
N VAL A 208 -9.84 -32.16 23.54
CA VAL A 208 -10.81 -33.18 23.94
C VAL A 208 -10.41 -33.74 25.30
N ASN A 209 -11.12 -33.33 26.34
CA ASN A 209 -10.86 -33.70 27.74
C ASN A 209 -11.91 -34.63 28.34
N LYS A 210 -13.08 -34.75 27.69
CA LYS A 210 -14.17 -35.66 28.07
C LYS A 210 -14.71 -36.41 26.86
N GLN A 211 -15.27 -37.58 27.11
CA GLN A 211 -15.94 -38.38 26.09
C GLN A 211 -17.10 -37.59 25.42
N LEU A 212 -17.24 -37.73 24.11
CA LEU A 212 -18.36 -37.24 23.31
C LEU A 212 -19.18 -38.42 22.79
N ALA A 213 -20.49 -38.22 22.63
CA ALA A 213 -21.30 -39.11 21.81
C ALA A 213 -20.77 -39.14 20.36
N PRO A 214 -20.66 -40.32 19.72
CA PRO A 214 -20.23 -40.44 18.33
C PRO A 214 -21.16 -39.67 17.37
N SER A 215 -20.65 -38.60 16.78
CA SER A 215 -21.35 -37.76 15.80
C SER A 215 -20.35 -36.88 15.03
N THR A 216 -20.82 -36.21 13.98
CA THR A 216 -20.09 -35.10 13.36
C THR A 216 -20.50 -33.79 14.02
N TYR A 217 -19.56 -33.11 14.66
CA TYR A 217 -19.75 -31.78 15.25
C TYR A 217 -19.34 -30.71 14.26
N VAL A 218 -20.16 -29.67 14.09
CA VAL A 218 -19.93 -28.61 13.10
C VAL A 218 -20.11 -27.22 13.72
N ALA A 219 -19.36 -26.27 13.19
CA ALA A 219 -19.54 -24.82 13.32
C ALA A 219 -19.33 -24.17 11.95
N LYS A 220 -19.64 -22.87 11.81
CA LYS A 220 -19.53 -22.13 10.55
C LYS A 220 -18.91 -20.78 10.82
N MET A 221 -17.81 -20.49 10.14
CA MET A 221 -17.07 -19.23 10.32
C MET A 221 -17.28 -18.30 9.12
N ILE A 222 -17.15 -17.00 9.36
CA ILE A 222 -17.22 -15.95 8.36
C ILE A 222 -15.95 -15.09 8.39
N PHE A 223 -15.44 -14.80 7.20
CA PHE A 223 -14.37 -13.83 7.00
C PHE A 223 -14.97 -12.59 6.32
N THR A 224 -14.79 -11.43 6.93
CA THR A 224 -15.30 -10.15 6.42
C THR A 224 -14.12 -9.24 6.10
N THR A 225 -13.98 -8.79 4.86
CA THR A 225 -12.98 -7.78 4.49
C THR A 225 -13.61 -6.40 4.29
N ILE A 226 -12.89 -5.36 4.70
CA ILE A 226 -13.30 -3.95 4.61
C ILE A 226 -12.11 -3.14 4.08
N ALA A 227 -12.31 -2.30 3.07
CA ALA A 227 -11.28 -1.37 2.59
C ALA A 227 -11.12 -0.19 3.56
N ASN A 228 -9.88 0.24 3.80
CA ASN A 228 -9.60 1.43 4.61
C ASN A 228 -10.03 2.69 3.85
N THR A 229 -10.62 3.66 4.56
CA THR A 229 -11.20 4.88 3.96
C THR A 229 -10.31 6.13 4.06
N ASN A 230 -9.06 5.98 4.54
CA ASN A 230 -8.11 7.07 4.73
C ASN A 230 -7.48 7.49 3.39
N ASN A 231 -8.26 8.23 2.60
CA ASN A 231 -7.85 8.79 1.32
C ASN A 231 -7.01 10.06 1.52
N LEU A 232 -5.76 9.88 1.97
CA LEU A 232 -4.77 10.95 2.05
C LEU A 232 -4.42 11.48 0.64
N LYS A 233 -3.87 12.69 0.58
CA LYS A 233 -3.49 13.35 -0.68
C LYS A 233 -2.04 13.03 -1.03
N PRO A 234 -1.70 12.88 -2.33
CA PRO A 234 -0.31 12.77 -2.76
C PRO A 234 0.50 13.99 -2.31
N VAL A 235 1.66 13.74 -1.69
CA VAL A 235 2.56 14.76 -1.14
C VAL A 235 3.06 15.72 -2.20
N THR A 236 3.13 17.01 -1.83
CA THR A 236 3.82 18.03 -2.65
C THR A 236 5.18 18.39 -2.05
N LEU A 237 6.25 17.87 -2.64
CA LEU A 237 7.62 18.19 -2.27
C LEU A 237 7.97 19.63 -2.65
N LYS A 238 8.51 20.37 -1.68
CA LYS A 238 8.75 21.82 -1.79
C LYS A 238 10.13 22.15 -2.34
N ASP A 239 11.14 21.37 -1.98
CA ASP A 239 12.53 21.56 -2.38
C ASP A 239 13.35 20.26 -2.21
N GLY A 240 14.47 20.17 -2.94
CA GLY A 240 15.36 19.01 -2.87
C GLY A 240 16.06 18.86 -1.51
N TYR A 241 16.51 19.96 -0.90
CA TYR A 241 17.27 19.92 0.34
C TYR A 241 16.44 19.30 1.48
N SER A 242 15.18 19.73 1.67
CA SER A 242 14.29 19.17 2.69
C SER A 242 13.92 17.71 2.44
N THR A 243 13.87 17.30 1.17
CA THR A 243 13.65 15.91 0.71
C THR A 243 14.85 15.01 1.04
N PHE A 244 16.06 15.45 0.69
CA PHE A 244 17.27 14.62 0.74
C PHE A 244 18.17 14.85 1.97
N ARG A 245 17.89 15.81 2.87
CA ARG A 245 18.70 16.11 4.09
C ARG A 245 19.01 14.93 5.02
N LYS A 246 18.23 13.85 4.97
CA LYS A 246 18.48 12.61 5.74
C LYS A 246 19.46 11.66 5.05
N ILE A 247 19.75 11.87 3.76
CA ILE A 247 20.70 11.09 2.98
C ILE A 247 22.13 11.64 3.20
N PRO A 248 23.14 10.80 3.48
CA PRO A 248 24.50 11.29 3.68
C PRO A 248 25.10 12.00 2.46
N ASN A 249 25.51 13.26 2.64
CA ASN A 249 25.96 14.18 1.58
C ASN A 249 27.16 13.70 0.73
N ASN A 250 27.92 12.71 1.19
CA ASN A 250 29.08 12.16 0.49
C ASN A 250 28.80 10.89 -0.33
N ARG A 251 27.53 10.48 -0.45
CA ARG A 251 27.13 9.30 -1.24
C ARG A 251 26.81 9.67 -2.69
N ALA A 252 27.28 8.81 -3.59
CA ALA A 252 26.81 8.73 -4.97
C ALA A 252 25.98 7.45 -5.13
N PHE A 253 24.91 7.54 -5.91
CA PHE A 253 23.98 6.45 -6.16
C PHE A 253 23.95 6.12 -7.66
N SER A 254 23.90 4.83 -7.99
CA SER A 254 23.72 4.37 -9.37
C SER A 254 22.32 4.65 -9.90
N HIS A 255 21.30 4.67 -9.03
CA HIS A 255 19.92 4.95 -9.40
C HIS A 255 19.17 5.78 -8.34
N PHE A 256 18.27 6.64 -8.78
CA PHE A 256 17.08 7.08 -8.03
C PHE A 256 15.84 6.58 -8.76
N SER A 257 14.90 5.91 -8.08
CA SER A 257 13.71 5.32 -8.74
C SER A 257 12.60 4.94 -7.75
N TYR A 258 11.38 4.79 -8.27
CA TYR A 258 10.28 4.16 -7.55
C TYR A 258 10.56 2.68 -7.30
N ALA A 259 10.18 2.17 -6.12
CA ALA A 259 10.05 0.74 -5.85
C ALA A 259 8.93 0.52 -4.83
N LYS A 260 8.38 -0.70 -4.74
CA LYS A 260 7.57 -1.08 -3.58
C LYS A 260 8.50 -1.57 -2.46
N PRO A 261 8.31 -1.13 -1.20
CA PRO A 261 9.15 -1.58 -0.09
C PRO A 261 8.85 -3.04 0.23
N THR A 262 9.87 -3.89 0.27
CA THR A 262 9.75 -5.28 0.74
C THR A 262 9.94 -5.35 2.26
N PRO A 263 9.60 -6.47 2.92
CA PRO A 263 9.75 -6.59 4.38
C PRO A 263 11.20 -6.47 4.87
N ARG A 264 12.17 -6.65 3.96
CA ARG A 264 13.61 -6.50 4.20
C ARG A 264 14.09 -5.05 4.16
N ASP A 265 13.43 -4.19 3.38
CA ASP A 265 13.76 -2.77 3.25
C ASP A 265 13.30 -1.95 4.47
N LEU A 266 12.26 -2.43 5.16
CA LEU A 266 11.64 -1.73 6.28
C LEU A 266 12.58 -1.61 7.49
N SER A 267 12.82 -0.37 7.93
CA SER A 267 13.54 -0.05 9.16
C SER A 267 12.71 -0.37 10.40
N ASP A 268 13.36 -0.40 11.57
CA ASP A 268 12.67 -0.57 12.85
C ASP A 268 11.81 0.67 13.20
N GLU A 269 12.13 1.86 12.67
CA GLU A 269 11.28 3.06 12.77
C GLU A 269 9.94 2.81 12.03
N VAL A 270 9.99 2.47 10.75
CA VAL A 270 8.79 2.27 9.92
C VAL A 270 8.01 1.02 10.34
N LYS A 271 8.67 -0.06 10.81
CA LYS A 271 7.99 -1.26 11.33
C LYS A 271 7.10 -0.98 12.53
N ASN A 272 7.52 -0.08 13.41
CA ASN A 272 6.79 0.28 14.63
C ASN A 272 5.82 1.46 14.42
N ASP A 273 5.78 2.07 13.23
CA ASP A 273 4.91 3.20 12.91
C ASP A 273 3.50 2.72 12.51
N GLU A 274 2.55 2.94 13.41
CA GLU A 274 1.13 2.83 13.07
C GLU A 274 0.70 3.94 12.09
N SER A 275 -0.48 3.80 11.49
CA SER A 275 -0.79 4.39 10.16
C SER A 275 -0.01 3.76 9.00
N ILE A 276 1.29 3.43 9.12
CA ILE A 276 2.05 2.84 8.00
C ILE A 276 1.99 1.31 7.98
N THR A 277 2.32 0.67 9.10
CA THR A 277 2.35 -0.80 9.24
C THR A 277 1.30 -1.30 10.23
N SER A 278 1.02 -2.61 10.18
CA SER A 278 0.11 -3.29 11.09
C SER A 278 0.85 -3.84 12.31
N ASN A 279 0.22 -3.70 13.48
CA ASN A 279 0.71 -4.20 14.76
C ASN A 279 0.05 -5.51 15.19
N ILE A 280 -0.70 -6.17 14.30
CA ILE A 280 -1.28 -7.49 14.56
C ILE A 280 -0.15 -8.52 14.70
N LYS A 281 -0.15 -9.23 15.82
CA LYS A 281 0.83 -10.28 16.11
C LYS A 281 0.21 -11.66 15.87
N PRO A 282 0.88 -12.56 15.15
CA PRO A 282 0.39 -13.92 14.96
C PRO A 282 0.53 -14.75 16.24
N ASP A 283 -0.44 -15.61 16.51
CA ASP A 283 -0.38 -16.63 17.56
C ASP A 283 0.35 -17.89 17.06
N TYR A 284 0.22 -18.17 15.75
CA TYR A 284 0.84 -19.27 15.03
C TYR A 284 1.51 -18.75 13.75
N GLU A 285 2.55 -19.40 13.28
CA GLU A 285 3.28 -19.01 12.06
C GLU A 285 3.72 -20.25 11.28
N PHE A 286 3.82 -20.16 9.95
CA PHE A 286 4.51 -21.20 9.20
C PHE A 286 6.02 -21.11 9.42
N ALA A 287 6.68 -22.25 9.59
CA ALA A 287 8.13 -22.32 9.56
C ALA A 287 8.65 -21.82 8.20
N SER A 288 9.41 -20.73 8.22
CA SER A 288 10.02 -20.11 7.04
C SER A 288 11.53 -20.29 7.02
N MET A 289 12.10 -20.48 5.83
CA MET A 289 13.53 -20.34 5.62
C MET A 289 13.86 -18.87 5.41
N PRO A 290 14.89 -18.31 6.08
CA PRO A 290 15.41 -17.01 5.69
C PRO A 290 15.94 -17.13 4.26
N GLY A 291 15.26 -16.48 3.31
CA GLY A 291 15.74 -16.40 1.93
C GLY A 291 17.15 -15.77 1.89
N PRO A 292 17.93 -16.00 0.82
CA PRO A 292 19.37 -15.73 0.80
C PRO A 292 19.71 -14.34 1.36
N ALA A 293 20.57 -14.34 2.36
CA ALA A 293 21.06 -13.12 2.99
C ALA A 293 22.04 -12.44 2.04
N CYS A 294 21.73 -11.22 1.63
CA CYS A 294 22.76 -10.31 1.14
C CYS A 294 23.82 -10.12 2.24
N PRO A 295 25.12 -10.02 1.91
CA PRO A 295 26.15 -9.71 2.89
C PRO A 295 25.76 -8.46 3.69
N PRO A 296 26.02 -8.40 5.01
CA PRO A 296 25.52 -7.32 5.85
C PRO A 296 26.25 -6.00 5.60
N THR A 297 25.88 -5.29 4.53
CA THR A 297 26.17 -3.86 4.35
C THR A 297 25.19 -3.02 5.16
N ARG A 298 25.04 -3.34 6.46
CA ARG A 298 24.32 -2.50 7.43
C ARG A 298 25.21 -1.32 7.79
N GLU A 299 25.43 -0.45 6.80
CA GLU A 299 26.13 0.81 7.00
C GLU A 299 25.25 1.76 7.82
N VAL A 300 25.85 2.43 8.79
CA VAL A 300 25.13 3.39 9.63
C VAL A 300 24.51 4.50 8.76
N GLY A 301 23.19 4.68 8.85
CA GLY A 301 22.44 5.66 8.09
C GLY A 301 21.84 5.18 6.76
N SER A 302 21.62 3.87 6.59
CA SER A 302 20.93 3.29 5.42
C SER A 302 19.45 2.96 5.66
N ASP A 303 18.94 3.16 6.87
CA ASP A 303 17.58 2.76 7.27
C ASP A 303 16.48 3.58 6.56
N MET A 304 15.40 2.90 6.18
CA MET A 304 14.21 3.54 5.62
C MET A 304 13.62 4.56 6.57
N TYR A 305 13.18 5.71 6.06
CA TYR A 305 12.45 6.71 6.82
C TYR A 305 11.20 7.18 6.08
N ASN A 306 10.19 7.58 6.84
CA ASN A 306 9.07 8.36 6.32
C ASN A 306 9.43 9.86 6.33
N LEU A 307 9.36 10.50 5.16
CA LEU A 307 9.63 11.92 4.96
C LEU A 307 8.52 12.80 5.58
N THR A 308 7.27 12.30 5.60
CA THR A 308 6.08 13.02 6.09
C THR A 308 5.64 12.60 7.50
N ALA A 309 6.45 11.84 8.26
CA ALA A 309 6.12 11.34 9.61
C ALA A 309 5.70 12.41 10.64
N ASN A 310 6.02 13.68 10.37
CA ASN A 310 5.66 14.81 11.23
C ASN A 310 4.89 15.91 10.46
N ASN A 311 4.34 15.62 9.28
CA ASN A 311 3.44 16.57 8.63
C ASN A 311 2.06 16.53 9.32
N THR A 312 1.44 17.70 9.46
CA THR A 312 0.08 17.86 10.00
C THR A 312 -0.98 17.95 8.89
N ASP A 313 -0.55 18.02 7.63
CA ASP A 313 -1.44 18.00 6.47
C ASP A 313 -1.96 16.58 6.22
N ASP A 314 -3.16 16.44 5.60
CA ASP A 314 -3.74 15.15 5.19
C ASP A 314 -2.99 14.54 3.98
N GLU A 315 -1.70 14.32 4.13
CA GLU A 315 -0.74 13.90 3.11
C GLU A 315 -0.27 12.45 3.31
N GLU A 316 -0.07 11.73 2.20
CA GLU A 316 0.40 10.35 2.20
C GLU A 316 1.78 10.17 2.88
N PRO A 317 2.08 9.00 3.49
CA PRO A 317 3.43 8.64 3.87
C PRO A 317 4.32 8.55 2.62
N VAL A 318 5.52 9.11 2.69
CA VAL A 318 6.52 9.02 1.61
C VAL A 318 7.78 8.40 2.17
N LEU A 319 8.06 7.18 1.73
CA LEU A 319 9.17 6.37 2.23
C LEU A 319 10.38 6.54 1.32
N PHE A 320 11.55 6.77 1.91
CA PHE A 320 12.85 6.79 1.23
C PHE A 320 13.79 5.79 1.92
N TRP A 321 14.56 5.04 1.12
CA TRP A 321 15.57 4.11 1.64
C TRP A 321 16.68 3.84 0.63
N ILE A 322 17.84 3.44 1.15
CA ILE A 322 18.94 2.95 0.31
C ILE A 322 18.69 1.46 0.07
N SER A 323 18.50 1.07 -1.20
CA SER A 323 18.42 -0.33 -1.64
C SER A 323 19.68 -1.07 -1.21
N THR A 324 19.51 -2.09 -0.36
CA THR A 324 20.58 -3.06 -0.02
C THR A 324 20.48 -4.32 -0.88
N ASN A 325 19.58 -4.33 -1.88
CA ASN A 325 19.39 -5.46 -2.76
C ASN A 325 20.59 -5.61 -3.71
N CYS A 326 21.26 -6.76 -3.63
CA CYS A 326 22.47 -7.13 -4.38
C CYS A 326 22.30 -7.23 -5.92
N ILE A 327 21.22 -6.69 -6.48
CA ILE A 327 20.80 -6.81 -7.88
C ILE A 327 21.09 -5.51 -8.64
N ASP A 328 21.06 -4.37 -7.95
CA ASP A 328 21.46 -3.08 -8.51
C ASP A 328 23.00 -3.05 -8.59
N ASN A 329 23.57 -2.70 -9.76
CA ASN A 329 25.03 -2.60 -9.97
C ASN A 329 25.64 -1.34 -9.30
N GLY A 330 25.39 -1.18 -8.00
CA GLY A 330 25.78 -0.06 -7.15
C GLY A 330 24.62 0.44 -6.28
N LEU A 331 24.94 1.31 -5.31
CA LEU A 331 23.98 1.84 -4.33
C LEU A 331 22.81 2.54 -5.04
N SER A 332 21.57 2.18 -4.73
CA SER A 332 20.39 2.81 -5.34
C SER A 332 19.48 3.42 -4.27
N LEU A 333 19.09 4.68 -4.45
CA LEU A 333 18.11 5.34 -3.59
C LEU A 333 16.70 5.05 -4.14
N ARG A 334 15.83 4.51 -3.30
CA ARG A 334 14.45 4.17 -3.66
C ARG A 334 13.47 5.09 -2.93
N TRP A 335 12.33 5.32 -3.57
CA TRP A 335 11.20 6.02 -2.95
C TRP A 335 9.89 5.27 -3.19
N TRP A 336 8.91 5.50 -2.30
CA TRP A 336 7.56 4.98 -2.43
C TRP A 336 6.52 5.91 -1.80
N SER A 337 5.34 5.98 -2.41
CA SER A 337 4.11 6.52 -1.83
C SER A 337 2.92 5.58 -2.16
N PRO A 338 1.85 5.58 -1.36
CA PRO A 338 0.62 4.82 -1.61
C PRO A 338 0.02 5.05 -3.00
N SER A 339 -0.08 6.31 -3.44
CA SER A 339 -0.55 6.66 -4.79
C SER A 339 0.44 6.30 -5.92
N GLY A 340 1.67 5.89 -5.58
CA GLY A 340 2.76 5.76 -6.54
C GLY A 340 3.16 7.09 -7.19
N THR A 341 2.72 8.23 -6.63
CA THR A 341 2.96 9.57 -7.16
C THR A 341 3.62 10.47 -6.11
N LEU A 342 4.61 11.28 -6.53
CA LEU A 342 5.12 12.43 -5.79
C LEU A 342 4.87 13.68 -6.62
N LYS A 343 4.36 14.77 -6.03
CA LYS A 343 4.19 16.04 -6.75
C LYS A 343 5.35 16.97 -6.41
N LEU A 344 5.82 17.76 -7.38
CA LEU A 344 6.64 18.94 -7.09
C LEU A 344 5.76 20.20 -7.06
N GLY A 345 6.20 21.22 -6.31
CA GLY A 345 5.54 22.53 -6.25
C GLY A 345 5.69 23.36 -7.54
N GLU A 346 5.20 24.61 -7.53
CA GLU A 346 5.32 25.47 -8.73
C GLU A 346 6.75 25.91 -9.05
N ASN A 347 7.63 25.92 -8.05
CA ASN A 347 9.05 26.24 -8.22
C ASN A 347 9.91 24.98 -8.01
N CYS A 348 10.34 24.37 -9.11
CA CYS A 348 11.18 23.18 -9.15
C CYS A 348 12.66 23.52 -9.35
N SER A 349 13.03 24.80 -9.26
CA SER A 349 14.41 25.26 -9.40
C SER A 349 15.34 24.55 -8.44
N ASN A 350 16.53 24.16 -8.91
CA ASN A 350 17.56 23.51 -8.11
C ASN A 350 17.14 22.19 -7.40
N PHE A 351 16.03 21.53 -7.76
CA PHE A 351 15.54 20.39 -6.96
C PHE A 351 16.52 19.20 -6.88
N PHE A 352 17.16 18.86 -7.99
CA PHE A 352 18.16 17.77 -8.10
C PHE A 352 19.60 18.29 -8.29
N SER A 353 19.84 19.59 -8.06
CA SER A 353 21.17 20.20 -8.25
C SER A 353 22.17 19.75 -7.17
N THR A 354 23.47 19.93 -7.43
CA THR A 354 24.55 19.60 -6.46
C THR A 354 24.36 20.26 -5.08
N ALA A 355 23.65 21.39 -5.00
CA ALA A 355 23.40 22.08 -3.73
C ALA A 355 22.34 21.38 -2.85
N ASN A 356 21.39 20.66 -3.47
CA ASN A 356 20.17 20.20 -2.81
C ASN A 356 19.96 18.69 -2.85
N ALA A 357 20.65 17.96 -3.73
CA ALA A 357 20.47 16.52 -3.90
C ALA A 357 21.80 15.75 -4.03
N PRO A 358 21.86 14.50 -3.53
CA PRO A 358 22.96 13.57 -3.78
C PRO A 358 23.26 13.39 -5.27
N ARG A 359 24.42 12.79 -5.60
CA ARG A 359 24.70 12.44 -6.99
C ARG A 359 23.97 11.16 -7.37
N PHE A 360 23.31 11.17 -8.52
CA PHE A 360 22.69 9.99 -9.13
C PHE A 360 23.27 9.77 -10.52
N ASP A 361 23.74 8.57 -10.84
CA ASP A 361 24.14 8.23 -12.21
C ASP A 361 22.88 8.10 -13.11
N ASN A 362 21.83 7.45 -12.64
CA ASN A 362 20.55 7.34 -13.35
C ASN A 362 19.41 7.92 -12.50
N LEU A 363 18.65 8.85 -13.04
CA LEU A 363 17.55 9.52 -12.36
C LEU A 363 16.21 9.14 -13.02
N ASP A 364 15.44 8.27 -12.39
CA ASP A 364 14.09 7.89 -12.85
C ASP A 364 13.03 8.70 -12.10
N LEU A 365 12.32 9.53 -12.86
CA LEU A 365 11.24 10.41 -12.41
C LEU A 365 9.86 9.83 -12.77
N SER A 366 9.77 8.59 -13.25
CA SER A 366 8.49 7.91 -13.47
C SER A 366 7.67 7.89 -12.16
N GLY A 367 6.52 8.57 -12.15
CA GLY A 367 5.70 8.80 -10.95
C GLY A 367 5.99 10.10 -10.17
N VAL A 368 6.96 10.93 -10.60
CA VAL A 368 7.22 12.26 -10.03
C VAL A 368 6.55 13.33 -10.88
N ASP A 369 5.33 13.74 -10.52
CA ASP A 369 4.50 14.73 -11.21
C ASP A 369 5.15 16.12 -11.23
N LEU A 370 5.59 16.52 -12.43
CA LEU A 370 6.19 17.83 -12.75
C LEU A 370 5.20 18.81 -13.42
N SER A 371 3.92 18.44 -13.57
CA SER A 371 2.95 19.22 -14.36
C SER A 371 2.62 20.60 -13.79
N LYS A 372 2.97 20.85 -12.52
CA LYS A 372 2.83 22.15 -11.85
C LYS A 372 4.11 23.00 -11.86
N CYS A 373 5.28 22.45 -12.26
CA CYS A 373 6.54 23.19 -12.30
C CYS A 373 6.51 24.34 -13.33
N LYS A 374 6.44 25.59 -12.86
CA LYS A 374 6.49 26.81 -13.69
C LYS A 374 7.91 27.35 -13.87
N ASN A 375 8.80 26.98 -12.95
CA ASN A 375 10.23 27.27 -12.98
C ASN A 375 11.04 26.00 -12.76
N MET A 376 11.97 25.70 -13.66
CA MET A 376 12.91 24.58 -13.60
C MET A 376 14.38 25.07 -13.68
N GLU A 377 14.64 26.34 -13.35
CA GLU A 377 16.00 26.91 -13.36
C GLU A 377 16.97 26.07 -12.52
N SER A 378 18.09 25.66 -13.13
CA SER A 378 19.11 24.82 -12.51
C SER A 378 18.57 23.51 -11.88
N MET A 379 17.38 23.02 -12.28
CA MET A 379 16.72 21.88 -11.63
C MET A 379 17.62 20.64 -11.53
N PHE A 380 18.44 20.39 -12.54
CA PHE A 380 19.43 19.32 -12.62
C PHE A 380 20.87 19.85 -12.77
N GLU A 381 21.18 21.12 -12.40
CA GLU A 381 22.53 21.69 -12.54
C GLU A 381 23.53 20.96 -11.62
N ARG A 382 24.65 20.46 -12.19
CA ARG A 382 25.68 19.71 -11.44
C ARG A 382 27.05 20.36 -11.57
N ASN A 383 27.77 20.38 -10.44
CA ASN A 383 29.17 20.81 -10.33
C ASN A 383 30.11 19.64 -9.98
N ASP A 384 29.63 18.41 -10.17
CA ASP A 384 30.31 17.15 -9.88
C ASP A 384 30.26 16.24 -11.12
N GLU A 385 30.42 14.92 -10.98
CA GLU A 385 30.36 14.01 -12.14
C GLU A 385 28.97 13.92 -12.81
N GLY A 386 27.94 14.49 -12.17
CA GLY A 386 26.61 14.65 -12.72
C GLY A 386 25.81 13.37 -12.93
N PHE A 387 24.76 13.50 -13.74
CA PHE A 387 23.93 12.40 -14.23
C PHE A 387 24.56 11.74 -15.46
N LYS A 388 24.23 10.47 -15.71
CA LYS A 388 24.39 9.78 -17.00
C LYS A 388 23.09 9.69 -17.76
N ARG A 389 21.97 9.44 -17.07
CA ARG A 389 20.64 9.32 -17.68
C ARG A 389 19.57 9.94 -16.81
N ILE A 390 18.62 10.64 -17.43
CA ILE A 390 17.43 11.17 -16.77
C ILE A 390 16.20 10.64 -17.52
N ASN A 391 15.30 9.93 -16.83
CA ASN A 391 14.06 9.42 -17.40
C ASN A 391 12.86 10.17 -16.81
N PHE A 392 12.16 10.93 -17.65
CA PHE A 392 10.90 11.59 -17.28
C PHE A 392 9.68 10.67 -17.40
N GLY A 393 9.77 9.52 -18.08
CA GLY A 393 8.63 8.62 -18.30
C GLY A 393 7.44 9.34 -18.94
N ASP A 394 6.26 9.24 -18.33
CA ASP A 394 5.01 9.88 -18.81
C ASP A 394 4.81 11.34 -18.33
N ASN A 395 5.78 11.97 -17.67
CA ASN A 395 5.60 13.31 -17.07
C ASN A 395 5.49 14.44 -18.09
N GLN A 396 4.32 15.08 -18.12
CA GLN A 396 4.09 16.30 -18.89
C GLN A 396 4.62 17.52 -18.12
N PHE A 397 5.34 18.41 -18.80
CA PHE A 397 5.77 19.67 -18.21
C PHE A 397 4.61 20.68 -18.20
N SER A 398 4.66 21.65 -17.28
CA SER A 398 3.59 22.62 -17.12
C SER A 398 3.43 23.50 -18.37
N PRO A 399 2.20 23.73 -18.88
CA PRO A 399 1.98 24.72 -19.94
C PRO A 399 2.26 26.18 -19.48
N GLU A 400 2.45 26.39 -18.18
CA GLU A 400 2.89 27.67 -17.58
C GLU A 400 4.41 27.74 -17.35
N LEU A 401 5.20 26.73 -17.77
CA LEU A 401 6.66 26.71 -17.63
C LEU A 401 7.29 27.86 -18.44
N ASN A 402 7.97 28.78 -17.76
CA ASN A 402 8.53 29.99 -18.37
C ASN A 402 10.06 30.11 -18.24
N ASN A 403 10.68 29.28 -17.39
CA ASN A 403 12.10 29.30 -17.10
C ASN A 403 12.69 27.89 -17.00
N THR A 404 13.60 27.55 -17.92
CA THR A 404 14.48 26.36 -17.95
C THR A 404 15.96 26.75 -18.02
N LYS A 405 16.30 27.97 -17.60
CA LYS A 405 17.67 28.46 -17.56
C LYS A 405 18.57 27.48 -16.80
N LYS A 406 19.72 27.11 -17.38
CA LYS A 406 20.68 26.17 -16.78
C LYS A 406 20.11 24.80 -16.36
N MET A 407 18.93 24.40 -16.84
CA MET A 407 18.18 23.26 -16.29
C MET A 407 19.00 21.97 -16.16
N PHE A 408 19.89 21.68 -17.12
CA PHE A 408 20.78 20.52 -17.13
C PHE A 408 22.27 20.88 -17.02
N LYS A 409 22.63 22.14 -16.82
CA LYS A 409 24.01 22.65 -16.87
C LYS A 409 25.02 21.83 -16.06
N GLY A 410 26.19 21.60 -16.66
CA GLY A 410 27.37 21.00 -16.03
C GLY A 410 27.38 19.47 -15.98
N ASN A 411 26.41 18.79 -16.60
CA ASN A 411 26.35 17.33 -16.61
C ASN A 411 27.20 16.75 -17.75
N ASN A 412 28.52 16.86 -17.63
CA ASN A 412 29.45 16.43 -18.67
C ASN A 412 29.41 14.92 -19.00
N LYS A 413 28.79 14.07 -18.15
CA LYS A 413 28.54 12.64 -18.37
C LYS A 413 27.11 12.29 -18.79
N LEU A 414 26.20 13.25 -18.93
CA LEU A 414 24.82 12.98 -19.31
C LEU A 414 24.76 12.56 -20.78
N GLU A 415 24.41 11.30 -21.00
CA GLU A 415 24.32 10.64 -22.30
C GLU A 415 22.89 10.73 -22.87
N GLU A 416 21.88 10.63 -22.00
CA GLU A 416 20.47 10.44 -22.40
C GLU A 416 19.48 11.20 -21.51
N ILE A 417 18.51 11.89 -22.13
CA ILE A 417 17.32 12.43 -21.46
C ILE A 417 16.08 11.80 -22.12
N LYS A 418 15.34 10.96 -21.39
CA LYS A 418 14.26 10.12 -21.91
C LYS A 418 12.86 10.61 -21.51
N THR A 419 11.90 10.44 -22.42
CA THR A 419 10.46 10.75 -22.29
C THR A 419 9.62 9.72 -23.06
N ASN A 420 8.35 9.53 -22.69
CA ASN A 420 7.41 8.68 -23.44
C ASN A 420 6.60 9.46 -24.51
N HIS A 421 6.66 10.79 -24.50
CA HIS A 421 5.93 11.66 -25.42
C HIS A 421 6.79 12.80 -25.96
N ASP A 422 6.35 13.42 -27.05
CA ASP A 422 7.04 14.56 -27.65
C ASP A 422 6.95 15.76 -26.70
N LEU A 423 8.10 16.30 -26.31
CA LEU A 423 8.19 17.48 -25.44
C LEU A 423 8.37 18.74 -26.30
N ASP A 424 7.49 19.73 -26.12
CA ASP A 424 7.67 21.07 -26.68
C ASP A 424 8.04 22.03 -25.53
N LEU A 425 9.15 22.77 -25.68
CA LEU A 425 9.55 23.86 -24.76
C LEU A 425 9.69 25.20 -25.50
N THR A 426 9.14 25.33 -26.71
CA THR A 426 9.31 26.53 -27.54
C THR A 426 8.49 27.73 -27.06
N TYR A 427 7.56 27.51 -26.12
CA TYR A 427 6.86 28.56 -25.39
C TYR A 427 7.65 29.09 -24.18
N VAL A 428 8.72 28.40 -23.75
CA VAL A 428 9.53 28.79 -22.58
C VAL A 428 10.37 30.02 -22.94
N SER A 429 10.11 31.14 -22.25
CA SER A 429 10.76 32.43 -22.52
C SER A 429 12.25 32.47 -22.14
N GLU A 430 12.63 31.81 -21.03
CA GLU A 430 13.98 31.88 -20.47
C GLU A 430 14.63 30.49 -20.48
N SER A 431 15.57 30.26 -21.41
CA SER A 431 16.25 28.96 -21.57
C SER A 431 17.76 29.10 -21.83
N SER A 432 18.35 30.22 -21.41
CA SER A 432 19.80 30.45 -21.52
C SER A 432 20.61 29.40 -20.74
N GLU A 433 21.77 29.00 -21.30
CA GLU A 433 22.70 28.05 -20.67
C GLU A 433 22.08 26.66 -20.32
N MET A 434 20.89 26.32 -20.84
CA MET A 434 20.09 25.14 -20.46
C MET A 434 20.89 23.83 -20.42
N PHE A 435 21.78 23.62 -21.40
CA PHE A 435 22.64 22.43 -21.54
C PHE A 435 24.15 22.76 -21.42
N GLU A 436 24.52 23.93 -20.88
CA GLU A 436 25.92 24.35 -20.91
C GLU A 436 26.83 23.39 -20.12
N GLY A 437 27.81 22.78 -20.81
CA GLY A 437 28.74 21.81 -20.22
C GLY A 437 28.36 20.34 -20.45
N ASP A 438 27.23 20.04 -21.09
CA ASP A 438 26.68 18.69 -21.25
C ASP A 438 27.31 17.95 -22.45
N THR A 439 28.63 17.78 -22.43
CA THR A 439 29.44 17.38 -23.58
C THR A 439 29.22 15.96 -24.11
N SER A 440 28.48 15.10 -23.38
CA SER A 440 28.26 13.69 -23.74
C SER A 440 26.85 13.38 -24.27
N LEU A 441 25.99 14.40 -24.37
CA LEU A 441 24.56 14.23 -24.65
C LEU A 441 24.33 13.81 -26.11
N VAL A 442 23.52 12.76 -26.31
CA VAL A 442 23.18 12.26 -27.66
C VAL A 442 21.67 12.31 -27.87
N GLY A 443 21.24 13.11 -28.84
CA GLY A 443 19.87 13.17 -29.31
C GLY A 443 19.49 11.97 -30.19
N SER A 444 18.21 11.61 -30.20
CA SER A 444 17.68 10.48 -30.97
C SER A 444 16.55 10.92 -31.89
N TYR A 445 16.44 10.26 -33.04
CA TYR A 445 15.38 10.56 -34.02
C TYR A 445 14.90 9.31 -34.76
N TYR A 446 13.61 9.26 -35.06
CA TYR A 446 12.97 8.21 -35.83
C TYR A 446 12.57 8.71 -37.24
N ASN A 447 13.29 8.24 -38.27
CA ASN A 447 12.90 8.34 -39.67
C ASN A 447 13.52 7.20 -40.48
N ASN A 448 12.83 6.07 -40.61
CA ASN A 448 13.15 4.97 -41.55
C ASN A 448 14.64 4.52 -41.59
N GLY A 449 15.37 4.75 -40.50
CA GLY A 449 16.82 4.78 -40.44
C GLY A 449 17.25 5.61 -39.24
N CYS A 450 17.87 4.96 -38.25
CA CYS A 450 18.21 5.58 -36.98
C CYS A 450 19.42 6.52 -37.12
N VAL A 451 19.16 7.83 -37.09
CA VAL A 451 20.21 8.86 -37.08
C VAL A 451 20.26 9.49 -35.70
N PHE A 452 21.30 9.18 -34.95
CA PHE A 452 21.64 9.87 -33.71
C PHE A 452 22.27 11.23 -34.03
N THR A 453 22.06 12.22 -33.17
CA THR A 453 22.77 13.50 -33.27
C THR A 453 23.55 13.80 -32.01
N GLU A 454 24.86 14.01 -32.18
CA GLU A 454 25.77 14.40 -31.11
C GLU A 454 25.50 15.84 -30.64
N TYR A 455 25.88 16.11 -29.39
CA TYR A 455 25.76 17.41 -28.74
C TYR A 455 26.40 18.57 -29.56
N ASN A 456 25.61 19.61 -29.81
CA ASN A 456 26.04 20.83 -30.48
C ASN A 456 26.37 21.93 -29.46
N THR A 457 27.68 22.13 -29.22
CA THR A 457 28.23 23.15 -28.31
C THR A 457 27.87 24.60 -28.65
N VAL A 458 27.34 24.88 -29.86
CA VAL A 458 26.89 26.21 -30.30
C VAL A 458 25.41 26.45 -29.95
N LYS A 459 24.67 25.41 -29.56
CA LYS A 459 23.24 25.46 -29.22
C LYS A 459 23.00 24.88 -27.82
N THR A 460 23.41 25.63 -26.81
CA THR A 460 23.29 25.25 -25.39
C THR A 460 22.03 25.79 -24.72
N ASP A 461 21.16 26.48 -25.48
CA ASP A 461 19.87 27.00 -25.03
C ASP A 461 18.71 26.03 -25.32
N GLY A 462 17.49 26.42 -24.93
CA GLY A 462 16.28 25.62 -25.13
C GLY A 462 15.87 25.38 -26.58
N SER A 463 16.54 25.95 -27.59
CA SER A 463 16.20 25.70 -29.00
C SER A 463 16.37 24.23 -29.41
N MET A 464 17.21 23.47 -28.69
CA MET A 464 17.40 22.02 -28.89
C MET A 464 16.33 21.14 -28.24
N ALA A 465 15.39 21.72 -27.47
CA ALA A 465 14.21 20.99 -27.00
C ALA A 465 13.22 20.70 -28.15
N LYS A 466 13.22 21.55 -29.18
CA LYS A 466 12.46 21.34 -30.41
C LYS A 466 13.30 20.54 -31.40
N THR A 467 12.61 19.73 -32.21
CA THR A 467 12.98 19.20 -33.53
C THR A 467 13.42 17.74 -33.60
N ILE A 468 13.15 17.17 -34.78
CA ILE A 468 14.04 16.24 -35.47
C ILE A 468 15.48 16.72 -35.24
N ILE A 469 16.31 16.00 -34.42
CA ILE A 469 17.67 16.36 -33.91
C ILE A 469 17.74 16.82 -32.42
N GLY A 470 16.63 16.93 -31.69
CA GLY A 470 16.62 17.32 -30.28
C GLY A 470 17.22 16.30 -29.29
N TYR A 471 17.55 16.75 -28.07
CA TYR A 471 18.20 15.92 -27.03
C TYR A 471 17.24 15.08 -26.17
N PHE A 472 15.92 15.25 -26.32
CA PHE A 472 14.92 14.46 -25.61
C PHE A 472 14.59 13.19 -26.40
N HIS A 473 15.04 12.04 -25.91
CA HIS A 473 14.79 10.72 -26.48
C HIS A 473 13.35 10.27 -26.19
N ARG A 474 12.57 9.99 -27.23
CA ARG A 474 11.24 9.38 -27.09
C ARG A 474 11.28 7.87 -27.32
N THR A 475 10.90 7.09 -26.31
CA THR A 475 10.60 5.66 -26.50
C THR A 475 9.21 5.43 -27.06
N TYR A 476 9.14 4.69 -28.18
CA TYR A 476 7.91 4.07 -28.66
C TYR A 476 7.70 2.74 -27.92
N GLY A 477 6.46 2.34 -27.67
CA GLY A 477 6.11 1.18 -26.81
C GLY A 477 6.42 -0.21 -27.38
N ASP A 478 7.05 -0.27 -28.56
CA ASP A 478 7.54 -1.50 -29.17
C ASP A 478 9.07 -1.52 -29.07
N ASN A 479 9.70 -2.71 -28.98
CA ASN A 479 11.16 -2.89 -28.81
C ASN A 479 12.04 -2.40 -29.99
N ASN A 480 11.52 -1.52 -30.84
CA ASN A 480 12.28 -0.71 -31.79
C ASN A 480 12.95 0.47 -31.08
N GLU A 481 13.73 0.19 -30.03
CA GLU A 481 14.91 1.00 -29.79
C GLU A 481 15.77 0.98 -31.06
N CYS A 482 16.59 2.00 -31.27
CA CYS A 482 17.47 2.06 -32.44
C CYS A 482 18.62 1.06 -32.30
N ILE A 483 18.33 -0.22 -32.56
CA ILE A 483 19.31 -1.32 -32.60
C ILE A 483 20.24 -1.08 -33.79
N VAL A 484 21.40 -0.49 -33.51
CA VAL A 484 22.52 -0.46 -34.45
C VAL A 484 23.17 -1.84 -34.41
N ASP A 485 22.83 -2.68 -35.38
CA ASP A 485 23.56 -3.92 -35.60
C ASP A 485 25.05 -3.59 -35.87
N PRO A 486 26.00 -4.23 -35.16
CA PRO A 486 27.42 -3.91 -35.28
C PRO A 486 27.97 -4.39 -36.64
N GLY A 487 27.97 -3.52 -37.65
CA GLY A 487 28.63 -3.83 -38.92
C GLY A 487 28.36 -2.96 -40.15
N GLN A 488 27.45 -1.98 -40.13
CA GLN A 488 27.23 -1.14 -41.32
C GLN A 488 28.13 0.11 -41.36
N PRO A 489 28.89 0.33 -42.44
CA PRO A 489 29.74 1.52 -42.60
C PRO A 489 28.90 2.75 -42.96
N SER A 490 29.36 3.92 -42.51
CA SER A 490 28.78 5.21 -42.87
C SER A 490 28.94 5.55 -44.35
N THR A 491 27.92 6.19 -44.92
CA THR A 491 27.91 6.82 -46.25
C THR A 491 27.35 8.23 -46.15
#